data_AF-A0A239R9Z6-F1
#
_entry.id   AF-A0A239R9Z6-F1
#
_cell.length_a   1.000
_cell.length_b   1.000
_cell.length_c   1.000
_cell.angle_alpha   90.00
_cell.angle_beta   90.00
_cell.angle_gamma   90.00
#
_symmetry.space_group_name_H-M   'P 1'
#
loop_
_entity.id
_entity.type
_entity.pdbx_description
1 polymer ?
#
loop_
_entity_poly.entity_id
_entity_poly.type
_entity_poly.pdbx_seq_one_letter_code
_entity_poly.pdbx_strand_id
1 'polypeptide(L)'
;MKFKKTLTACALALFSVFTMGNVQAASNSVQNVIDETYVQPDYVLGYSLSEDQRNQTLSLLGYDSSKDTNLKTITTTAYANIMDVADDPSLQLYSSVKIQKLGSSETLTVNIVTPENITKVTSDMYRNAAVTLGIEHAAITVASPIPVTGESALAGIYYSLEENGAKVSDESKQLAQEELNTLSTINSENQGTDGYDADKLNVALADIKSAVADAGSDVTKDEVRQIVNDTLENYKLKDVLSNNQINMIVNFAFNLSNSNIINSSSFKSALSSLKDSIVSNAGSSFKGINLNFDASNALESGKGFLANLWQVIVNFFNNLFNK
;
A
#
# COMPACT_ATOMS: atom_id res chain seq x y z
N MET A 1 -17.36 109.99 -1.89
CA MET A 1 -15.90 110.19 -1.89
C MET A 1 -15.27 108.97 -2.56
N LYS A 2 -14.84 108.99 -3.83
CA LYS A 2 -13.56 109.49 -4.39
C LYS A 2 -12.29 108.77 -3.85
N PHE A 3 -11.65 108.01 -4.76
CA PHE A 3 -10.22 107.59 -4.87
C PHE A 3 -9.67 106.53 -3.89
N LYS A 4 -8.71 105.64 -4.20
CA LYS A 4 -8.12 104.96 -5.39
C LYS A 4 -6.85 104.23 -4.88
N LYS A 5 -6.43 103.13 -5.55
CA LYS A 5 -5.06 102.52 -5.58
C LYS A 5 -4.63 101.71 -4.33
N THR A 6 -3.91 100.58 -4.36
CA THR A 6 -3.11 99.80 -5.34
C THR A 6 -2.81 98.45 -4.65
N LEU A 7 -3.04 97.28 -5.24
CA LEU A 7 -2.15 96.52 -6.16
C LEU A 7 -0.92 95.88 -5.48
N THR A 8 -0.98 94.56 -5.25
CA THR A 8 0.17 93.67 -5.46
C THR A 8 -0.34 92.35 -6.04
N ALA A 9 0.00 92.12 -7.30
CA ALA A 9 -0.11 90.85 -8.00
C ALA A 9 1.28 90.23 -8.07
N CYS A 10 1.38 88.92 -7.86
CA CYS A 10 2.43 88.09 -8.44
C CYS A 10 1.73 86.99 -9.25
N ALA A 11 2.01 87.00 -10.55
CA ALA A 11 1.55 86.05 -11.55
C ALA A 11 2.63 84.98 -11.81
N LEU A 12 2.23 83.98 -12.62
CA LEU A 12 2.99 82.89 -13.28
C LEU A 12 2.70 81.50 -12.68
N ALA A 13 2.38 80.45 -13.43
CA ALA A 13 2.16 80.27 -14.86
C ALA A 13 1.43 78.93 -15.07
N LEU A 14 0.78 78.80 -16.22
CA LEU A 14 0.11 77.61 -16.75
C LEU A 14 1.05 76.40 -16.85
N PHE A 15 0.58 75.23 -16.40
CA PHE A 15 0.90 73.95 -17.03
C PHE A 15 -0.32 73.03 -16.92
N SER A 16 -1.06 72.92 -18.01
CA SER A 16 -2.03 71.85 -18.25
C SER A 16 -1.28 70.56 -18.51
N VAL A 17 -1.38 69.59 -17.60
CA VAL A 17 -1.00 68.20 -17.86
C VAL A 17 -2.28 67.37 -17.86
N PHE A 18 -2.66 66.94 -19.07
CA PHE A 18 -3.52 65.77 -19.25
C PHE A 18 -2.78 64.56 -18.67
N THR A 19 -3.20 64.06 -17.51
CA THR A 19 -2.91 62.67 -17.13
C THR A 19 -4.20 61.88 -17.29
N MET A 20 -4.20 61.01 -18.29
CA MET A 20 -5.14 59.91 -18.40
C MET A 20 -5.08 59.14 -17.08
N GLY A 21 -6.12 59.26 -16.25
CA GLY A 21 -6.32 58.36 -15.14
C GLY A 21 -6.48 56.97 -15.71
N ASN A 22 -5.47 56.12 -15.53
CA ASN A 22 -5.62 54.69 -15.72
C ASN A 22 -6.77 54.25 -14.83
N VAL A 23 -7.87 53.82 -15.46
CA VAL A 23 -8.86 52.99 -14.78
C VAL A 23 -8.10 51.71 -14.43
N GLN A 24 -7.59 51.63 -13.20
CA GLN A 24 -7.18 50.36 -12.63
C GLN A 24 -8.42 49.48 -12.64
N ALA A 25 -8.44 48.52 -13.56
CA ALA A 25 -9.32 47.39 -13.48
C ALA A 25 -9.13 46.80 -12.08
N ALA A 26 -10.17 46.86 -11.25
CA ALA A 26 -10.23 46.09 -10.03
C ALA A 26 -9.94 44.64 -10.46
N SER A 27 -8.80 44.10 -10.05
CA SER A 27 -8.55 42.68 -10.16
C SER A 27 -9.67 42.02 -9.37
N ASN A 28 -10.61 41.40 -10.07
CA ASN A 28 -11.53 40.45 -9.45
C ASN A 28 -10.66 39.35 -8.86
N SER A 29 -10.24 39.52 -7.60
CA SER A 29 -9.81 38.43 -6.76
C SER A 29 -11.03 37.56 -6.57
N VAL A 30 -11.24 36.66 -7.53
CA VAL A 30 -12.15 35.53 -7.38
C VAL A 30 -11.69 34.88 -6.08
N GLN A 31 -12.48 35.05 -5.03
CA GLN A 31 -12.24 34.40 -3.76
C GLN A 31 -12.20 32.91 -4.07
N ASN A 32 -11.04 32.27 -3.86
CA ASN A 32 -10.90 30.83 -4.08
C ASN A 32 -12.00 30.15 -3.25
N VAL A 33 -12.98 29.58 -3.94
CA VAL A 33 -14.08 28.86 -3.30
C VAL A 33 -13.45 27.63 -2.65
N ILE A 34 -13.56 27.54 -1.33
CA ILE A 34 -13.08 26.38 -0.57
C ILE A 34 -14.09 25.26 -0.85
N ASP A 35 -13.60 24.17 -1.43
CA ASP A 35 -14.38 22.96 -1.58
C ASP A 35 -14.37 22.19 -0.24
N GLU A 36 -15.42 22.36 0.55
CA GLU A 36 -15.58 21.69 1.86
C GLU A 36 -15.73 20.16 1.72
N THR A 37 -15.95 19.63 0.51
CA THR A 37 -16.03 18.19 0.25
C THR A 37 -14.70 17.58 -0.14
N TYR A 38 -13.68 18.41 -0.43
CA TYR A 38 -12.35 17.95 -0.80
C TYR A 38 -11.60 17.41 0.41
N VAL A 39 -11.37 16.10 0.42
CA VAL A 39 -10.43 15.45 1.35
C VAL A 39 -9.08 15.43 0.68
N GLN A 40 -8.17 16.29 1.13
CA GLN A 40 -6.83 16.38 0.54
C GLN A 40 -6.05 15.06 0.72
N PRO A 41 -5.31 14.61 -0.31
CA PRO A 41 -4.41 13.47 -0.17
C PRO A 41 -3.17 13.79 0.67
N ASP A 42 -2.57 12.74 1.23
CA ASP A 42 -1.24 12.80 1.83
C ASP A 42 -0.17 12.40 0.81
N TYR A 43 0.95 13.10 0.85
CA TYR A 43 2.12 12.80 0.04
C TYR A 43 3.29 12.49 0.96
N VAL A 44 3.89 11.32 0.79
CA VAL A 44 5.12 10.93 1.50
C VAL A 44 6.22 10.68 0.49
N LEU A 45 7.20 11.58 0.51
CA LEU A 45 8.35 11.56 -0.36
C LEU A 45 9.49 10.73 0.24
N GLY A 46 10.23 10.06 -0.64
CA GLY A 46 11.47 9.38 -0.29
C GLY A 46 12.54 10.34 0.23
N TYR A 47 13.25 9.93 1.29
CA TYR A 47 14.32 10.70 1.93
C TYR A 47 15.44 11.13 0.97
N SER A 48 15.80 10.27 0.02
CA SER A 48 17.01 10.42 -0.79
C SER A 48 16.80 11.23 -2.07
N LEU A 49 15.59 11.74 -2.31
CA LEU A 49 15.29 12.54 -3.50
C LEU A 49 16.08 13.86 -3.49
N SER A 50 16.76 14.14 -4.60
CA SER A 50 17.26 15.49 -4.87
C SER A 50 16.10 16.47 -5.07
N GLU A 51 16.36 17.77 -5.08
CA GLU A 51 15.33 18.79 -5.31
C GLU A 51 14.64 18.63 -6.68
N ASP A 52 15.41 18.35 -7.73
CA ASP A 52 14.87 18.08 -9.06
C ASP A 52 14.01 16.80 -9.08
N GLN A 53 14.53 15.73 -8.47
CA GLN A 53 13.80 14.45 -8.35
C GLN A 53 12.53 14.60 -7.52
N ARG A 54 12.54 15.45 -6.50
CA ARG A 54 11.37 15.80 -5.68
C ARG A 54 10.29 16.43 -6.54
N ASN A 55 10.63 17.45 -7.34
CA ASN A 55 9.68 18.12 -8.22
C ASN A 55 9.14 17.17 -9.29
N GLN A 56 10.00 16.34 -9.89
CA GLN A 56 9.60 15.30 -10.84
C GLN A 56 8.63 14.32 -10.19
N THR A 57 8.94 13.82 -8.99
CA THR A 57 8.10 12.85 -8.28
C THR A 57 6.74 13.43 -7.89
N LEU A 58 6.70 14.68 -7.43
CA LEU A 58 5.45 15.39 -7.15
C LEU A 58 4.59 15.54 -8.40
N SER A 59 5.20 15.83 -9.55
CA SER A 59 4.49 15.89 -10.82
C SER A 59 3.93 14.52 -11.22
N LEU A 60 4.71 13.44 -11.06
CA LEU A 60 4.26 12.06 -11.32
C LEU A 60 3.08 11.66 -10.42
N LEU A 61 3.10 12.10 -9.15
CA LEU A 61 2.02 11.85 -8.19
C LEU A 61 0.81 12.78 -8.37
N GLY A 62 0.86 13.75 -9.28
CA GLY A 62 -0.21 14.73 -9.48
C GLY A 62 -0.44 15.60 -8.25
N TYR A 63 0.62 16.13 -7.66
CA TYR A 63 0.57 17.13 -6.59
C TYR A 63 0.12 18.49 -7.15
N ASP A 64 -0.90 19.09 -6.54
CA ASP A 64 -1.39 20.43 -6.88
C ASP A 64 -1.09 21.39 -5.72
N SER A 65 -0.03 22.19 -5.85
CA SER A 65 0.39 23.14 -4.80
C SER A 65 -0.65 24.22 -4.47
N SER A 66 -1.69 24.38 -5.29
CA SER A 66 -2.79 25.32 -4.99
C SER A 66 -3.82 24.76 -4.02
N LYS A 67 -3.85 23.44 -3.81
CA LYS A 67 -4.84 22.72 -2.98
C LYS A 67 -4.20 21.79 -1.95
N ASP A 68 -3.04 21.23 -2.26
CA ASP A 68 -2.39 20.18 -1.48
C ASP A 68 -1.27 20.74 -0.60
N THR A 69 -1.38 20.53 0.71
CA THR A 69 -0.45 21.05 1.72
C THR A 69 0.20 19.98 2.59
N ASN A 70 -0.34 18.75 2.61
CA ASN A 70 0.14 17.63 3.43
C ASN A 70 1.25 16.89 2.69
N LEU A 71 2.39 17.56 2.62
CA LEU A 71 3.59 17.04 1.99
C LEU A 71 4.63 16.72 3.05
N LYS A 72 4.97 15.44 3.16
CA LYS A 72 5.90 14.88 4.14
C LYS A 72 7.08 14.22 3.42
N THR A 73 8.19 14.08 4.11
CA THR A 73 9.34 13.29 3.66
C THR A 73 9.63 12.26 4.74
N ILE A 74 9.68 10.98 4.37
CA ILE A 74 10.04 9.93 5.32
C ILE A 74 11.50 10.10 5.75
N THR A 75 11.82 9.85 7.02
CA THR A 75 13.20 9.89 7.54
C THR A 75 13.83 8.50 7.52
N THR A 76 15.17 8.42 7.58
CA THR A 76 15.87 7.13 7.73
C THR A 76 15.48 6.42 9.01
N THR A 77 15.34 7.16 10.12
CA THR A 77 14.90 6.62 11.40
C THR A 77 13.49 6.05 11.35
N ALA A 78 12.54 6.77 10.72
CA ALA A 78 11.19 6.26 10.52
C ALA A 78 11.22 4.99 9.69
N TYR A 79 11.90 5.01 8.55
CA TYR A 79 12.06 3.82 7.70
C TYR A 79 12.67 2.64 8.47
N ALA A 80 13.76 2.85 9.20
CA ALA A 80 14.46 1.84 9.97
C ALA A 80 13.56 1.17 11.01
N ASN A 81 12.78 1.97 11.74
CA ASN A 81 11.81 1.48 12.72
C ASN A 81 10.66 0.68 12.06
N ILE A 82 10.19 1.12 10.89
CA ILE A 82 9.09 0.47 10.17
C ILE A 82 9.52 -0.87 9.58
N MET A 83 10.72 -0.87 9.01
CA MET A 83 11.25 -1.98 8.21
C MET A 83 12.09 -2.96 9.02
N ASP A 84 12.28 -2.68 10.32
CA ASP A 84 13.15 -3.43 11.24
C ASP A 84 14.58 -3.61 10.67
N VAL A 85 15.17 -2.50 10.22
CA VAL A 85 16.55 -2.45 9.72
C VAL A 85 17.38 -1.47 10.53
N ALA A 86 18.71 -1.52 10.37
CA ALA A 86 19.58 -0.53 11.00
C ALA A 86 19.26 0.89 10.49
N ASP A 87 19.12 1.84 11.42
CA ASP A 87 19.05 3.27 11.10
C ASP A 87 20.44 3.74 10.64
N ASP A 88 20.59 3.82 9.32
CA ASP A 88 21.85 4.16 8.68
C ASP A 88 21.65 5.29 7.64
N PRO A 89 22.46 6.35 7.66
CA PRO A 89 22.39 7.43 6.67
C PRO A 89 22.62 6.99 5.22
N SER A 90 23.17 5.79 4.99
CA SER A 90 23.35 5.19 3.66
C SER A 90 22.07 4.61 3.06
N LEU A 91 20.97 4.55 3.82
CA LEU A 91 19.66 4.14 3.30
C LEU A 91 19.23 5.01 2.12
N GLN A 92 18.86 4.34 1.03
CA GLN A 92 18.50 4.96 -0.25
C GLN A 92 17.00 4.84 -0.50
N LEU A 93 16.24 5.86 -0.11
CA LEU A 93 14.78 5.87 -0.13
C LEU A 93 14.30 6.84 -1.22
N TYR A 94 14.05 6.34 -2.44
CA TYR A 94 13.64 7.17 -3.58
C TYR A 94 12.18 7.02 -3.99
N SER A 95 11.53 5.86 -3.72
CA SER A 95 10.11 5.72 -4.04
C SER A 95 9.25 6.51 -3.06
N SER A 96 8.15 7.03 -3.58
CA SER A 96 7.24 7.94 -2.89
C SER A 96 5.79 7.54 -3.14
N VAL A 97 4.90 7.99 -2.26
CA VAL A 97 3.47 7.66 -2.33
C VAL A 97 2.58 8.88 -2.19
N LYS A 98 1.46 8.84 -2.90
CA LYS A 98 0.27 9.65 -2.67
C LYS A 98 -0.84 8.73 -2.15
N ILE A 99 -1.49 9.13 -1.07
CA ILE A 99 -2.54 8.35 -0.41
C ILE A 99 -3.78 9.23 -0.33
N GLN A 100 -4.80 8.87 -1.09
CA GLN A 100 -6.09 9.53 -1.07
C GLN A 100 -7.08 8.67 -0.28
N LYS A 101 -7.65 9.21 0.80
CA LYS A 101 -8.76 8.54 1.50
C LYS A 101 -10.00 8.53 0.61
N LEU A 102 -10.64 7.38 0.50
CA LEU A 102 -11.86 7.20 -0.29
C LEU A 102 -13.10 7.06 0.61
N GLY A 103 -14.28 7.16 0.01
CA GLY A 103 -15.53 6.86 0.68
C GLY A 103 -15.67 5.36 1.01
N SER A 104 -16.53 5.01 1.97
CA SER A 104 -16.73 3.62 2.38
C SER A 104 -17.30 2.69 1.28
N SER A 105 -17.83 3.26 0.20
CA SER A 105 -18.30 2.50 -0.97
C SER A 105 -17.19 2.16 -1.97
N GLU A 106 -16.01 2.76 -1.83
CA GLU A 106 -14.90 2.60 -2.76
C GLU A 106 -13.81 1.71 -2.16
N THR A 107 -13.27 0.78 -2.93
CA THR A 107 -12.28 -0.18 -2.43
C THR A 107 -10.85 0.35 -2.53
N LEU A 108 -9.95 -0.17 -1.70
CA LEU A 108 -8.51 0.02 -1.82
C LEU A 108 -8.02 -0.27 -3.25
N THR A 109 -7.29 0.68 -3.82
CA THR A 109 -6.60 0.55 -5.11
C THR A 109 -5.14 0.98 -4.97
N VAL A 110 -4.26 0.36 -5.75
CA VAL A 110 -2.86 0.76 -5.86
C VAL A 110 -2.49 0.91 -7.33
N ASN A 111 -1.86 2.01 -7.68
CA ASN A 111 -1.33 2.26 -9.02
C ASN A 111 0.13 2.68 -8.95
N ILE A 112 1.02 1.97 -9.65
CA ILE A 112 2.40 2.39 -9.85
C ILE A 112 2.45 3.17 -11.16
N VAL A 113 2.69 4.48 -11.09
CA VAL A 113 2.71 5.36 -12.28
C VAL A 113 4.05 5.37 -13.03
N THR A 114 5.08 4.76 -12.43
CA THR A 114 6.40 4.54 -13.03
C THR A 114 6.79 3.07 -12.93
N PRO A 115 6.07 2.14 -13.60
CA PRO A 115 6.31 0.71 -13.48
C PRO A 115 7.72 0.29 -13.92
N GLU A 116 8.36 1.04 -14.80
CA GLU A 116 9.75 0.85 -15.22
C GLU A 116 10.78 1.13 -14.10
N ASN A 117 10.38 1.91 -13.10
CA ASN A 117 11.24 2.33 -11.99
C ASN A 117 10.98 1.58 -10.68
N ILE A 118 9.91 0.79 -10.58
CA ILE A 118 9.64 -0.07 -9.42
C ILE A 118 9.82 -1.52 -9.86
N THR A 119 10.97 -2.10 -9.51
CA THR A 119 11.49 -3.32 -10.16
C THR A 119 11.13 -4.63 -9.46
N LYS A 120 10.72 -4.59 -8.19
CA LYS A 120 10.37 -5.80 -7.42
C LYS A 120 8.94 -5.81 -6.89
N VAL A 121 8.50 -4.69 -6.33
CA VAL A 121 7.17 -4.62 -5.70
C VAL A 121 6.11 -4.26 -6.73
N THR A 122 5.09 -5.11 -6.89
CA THR A 122 3.96 -4.85 -7.79
C THR A 122 2.80 -4.12 -7.08
N SER A 123 1.86 -3.58 -7.84
CA SER A 123 0.65 -2.94 -7.30
C SER A 123 -0.13 -3.86 -6.36
N ASP A 124 -0.30 -5.14 -6.72
CA ASP A 124 -1.04 -6.10 -5.90
C ASP A 124 -0.29 -6.50 -4.63
N MET A 125 1.04 -6.49 -4.66
CA MET A 125 1.85 -6.69 -3.44
C MET A 125 1.69 -5.53 -2.46
N TYR A 126 1.74 -4.28 -2.94
CA TYR A 126 1.42 -3.12 -2.09
C TYR A 126 -0.01 -3.19 -1.55
N ARG A 127 -0.95 -3.64 -2.39
CA ARG A 127 -2.36 -3.73 -1.99
C ARG A 127 -2.55 -4.80 -0.91
N ASN A 128 -1.92 -5.96 -1.07
CA ASN A 128 -1.86 -7.01 -0.05
C ASN A 128 -1.32 -6.50 1.29
N ALA A 129 -0.16 -5.82 1.25
CA ALA A 129 0.47 -5.26 2.43
C ALA A 129 -0.40 -4.16 3.07
N ALA A 130 -1.04 -3.31 2.27
CA ALA A 130 -1.95 -2.27 2.75
C ALA A 130 -3.19 -2.85 3.47
N VAL A 131 -3.74 -3.98 2.99
CA VAL A 131 -4.80 -4.71 3.73
C VAL A 131 -4.27 -5.24 5.06
N THR A 132 -3.03 -5.74 5.09
CA THR A 132 -2.32 -6.16 6.32
C THR A 132 -1.99 -4.98 7.25
N LEU A 133 -2.07 -3.73 6.78
CA LEU A 133 -2.01 -2.52 7.61
C LEU A 133 -3.40 -2.03 8.05
N GLY A 134 -4.47 -2.74 7.69
CA GLY A 134 -5.85 -2.36 7.98
C GLY A 134 -6.40 -1.25 7.07
N ILE A 135 -5.80 -1.01 5.91
CA ILE A 135 -6.29 -0.02 4.95
C ILE A 135 -7.38 -0.65 4.07
N GLU A 136 -8.57 -0.09 4.11
CA GLU A 136 -9.74 -0.61 3.38
C GLU A 136 -10.14 0.26 2.19
N HIS A 137 -10.09 1.59 2.37
CA HIS A 137 -10.71 2.57 1.48
C HIS A 137 -9.72 3.69 1.15
N ALA A 138 -8.76 3.39 0.27
CA ALA A 138 -7.77 4.36 -0.18
C ALA A 138 -7.39 4.16 -1.65
N ALA A 139 -7.07 5.25 -2.34
CA ALA A 139 -6.36 5.21 -3.63
C ALA A 139 -4.89 5.56 -3.37
N ILE A 140 -4.02 4.59 -3.57
CA ILE A 140 -2.58 4.73 -3.37
C ILE A 140 -1.92 4.83 -4.74
N THR A 141 -1.15 5.90 -4.94
CA THR A 141 -0.33 6.09 -6.14
C THR A 141 1.14 6.04 -5.74
N VAL A 142 1.92 5.20 -6.42
CA VAL A 142 3.34 4.99 -6.15
C VAL A 142 4.17 5.49 -7.33
N ALA A 143 5.22 6.24 -7.06
CA ALA A 143 6.15 6.73 -8.08
C ALA A 143 7.59 6.67 -7.59
N SER A 144 8.53 6.49 -8.52
CA SER A 144 9.95 6.71 -8.30
C SER A 144 10.56 7.38 -9.54
N PRO A 145 11.41 8.40 -9.40
CA PRO A 145 12.05 9.04 -10.54
C PRO A 145 13.21 8.22 -11.12
N ILE A 146 13.67 7.20 -10.38
CA ILE A 146 14.76 6.30 -10.79
C ILE A 146 14.42 4.83 -10.44
N PRO A 147 15.10 3.85 -11.05
CA PRO A 147 14.90 2.44 -10.71
C PRO A 147 15.23 2.11 -9.26
N VAL A 148 14.26 1.53 -8.56
CA VAL A 148 14.36 1.03 -7.18
C VAL A 148 13.53 -0.25 -7.01
N THR A 149 13.65 -0.90 -5.86
CA THR A 149 12.93 -2.14 -5.53
C THR A 149 11.49 -1.88 -5.08
N GLY A 150 11.26 -0.78 -4.35
CA GLY A 150 9.93 -0.24 -4.04
C GLY A 150 9.64 -0.02 -2.55
N GLU A 151 10.36 -0.68 -1.65
CA GLU A 151 10.07 -0.78 -0.21
C GLU A 151 9.89 0.57 0.50
N SER A 152 10.63 1.62 0.10
CA SER A 152 10.43 2.97 0.68
C SER A 152 9.02 3.53 0.49
N ALA A 153 8.29 3.09 -0.52
CA ALA A 153 6.90 3.46 -0.74
C ALA A 153 5.97 2.76 0.26
N LEU A 154 6.21 1.48 0.57
CA LEU A 154 5.44 0.78 1.61
C LEU A 154 5.67 1.44 2.98
N ALA A 155 6.93 1.74 3.31
CA ALA A 155 7.25 2.50 4.51
C ALA A 155 6.59 3.89 4.50
N GLY A 156 6.48 4.54 3.34
CA GLY A 156 5.76 5.80 3.18
C GLY A 156 4.26 5.70 3.47
N ILE A 157 3.61 4.60 3.05
CA ILE A 157 2.20 4.32 3.39
C ILE A 157 2.04 4.24 4.90
N TYR A 158 2.93 3.48 5.54
CA TYR A 158 2.93 3.33 6.98
C TYR A 158 3.15 4.65 7.71
N TYR A 159 4.19 5.39 7.31
CA TYR A 159 4.55 6.67 7.91
C TYR A 159 3.38 7.67 7.84
N SER A 160 2.65 7.69 6.72
CA SER A 160 1.46 8.53 6.59
C SER A 160 0.36 8.15 7.59
N LEU A 161 0.15 6.86 7.87
CA LEU A 161 -0.87 6.41 8.82
C LEU A 161 -0.55 6.88 10.24
N GLU A 162 0.69 6.69 10.70
CA GLU A 162 1.12 7.13 12.04
C GLU A 162 1.05 8.65 12.21
N GLU A 163 1.52 9.41 11.22
CA GLU A 163 1.47 10.88 11.25
C GLU A 163 0.03 11.41 11.28
N ASN A 164 -0.93 10.63 10.78
CA ASN A 164 -2.35 10.94 10.84
C ASN A 164 -3.05 10.38 12.10
N GLY A 165 -2.28 9.87 13.07
CA GLY A 165 -2.76 9.39 14.36
C GLY A 165 -3.32 7.98 14.36
N ALA A 166 -3.16 7.21 13.27
CA ALA A 166 -3.52 5.81 13.26
C ALA A 166 -2.55 5.03 14.16
N LYS A 167 -3.10 4.20 15.06
CA LYS A 167 -2.31 3.26 15.84
C LYS A 167 -2.13 2.00 15.02
N VAL A 168 -1.00 1.89 14.32
CA VAL A 168 -0.64 0.65 13.65
C VAL A 168 0.31 -0.12 14.57
N SER A 169 -0.02 -1.37 14.89
CA SER A 169 0.81 -2.16 15.82
C SER A 169 2.13 -2.55 15.17
N ASP A 170 3.18 -2.72 15.98
CA ASP A 170 4.47 -3.24 15.52
C ASP A 170 4.32 -4.63 14.89
N GLU A 171 3.37 -5.43 15.36
CA GLU A 171 3.04 -6.72 14.74
C GLU A 171 2.51 -6.55 13.31
N SER A 172 1.65 -5.55 13.08
CA SER A 172 1.08 -5.29 11.74
C SER A 172 2.16 -4.78 10.77
N LYS A 173 3.12 -3.98 11.27
CA LYS A 173 4.32 -3.56 10.52
C LYS A 173 5.13 -4.76 10.06
N GLN A 174 5.51 -5.60 11.02
CA GLN A 174 6.34 -6.78 10.77
C GLN A 174 5.64 -7.74 9.80
N LEU A 175 4.33 -7.96 9.95
CA LEU A 175 3.57 -8.82 9.06
C LEU A 175 3.45 -8.27 7.64
N ALA A 176 3.14 -6.98 7.47
CA ALA A 176 3.06 -6.37 6.14
C ALA A 176 4.42 -6.42 5.43
N GLN A 177 5.52 -6.28 6.19
CA GLN A 177 6.87 -6.39 5.66
C GLN A 177 7.27 -7.82 5.32
N GLU A 178 6.98 -8.78 6.20
CA GLU A 178 7.21 -10.21 5.97
C GLU A 178 6.45 -10.69 4.74
N GLU A 179 5.21 -10.25 4.59
CA GLU A 179 4.39 -10.48 3.41
C GLU A 179 5.06 -9.94 2.15
N LEU A 180 5.44 -8.66 2.17
CA LEU A 180 6.04 -8.01 1.01
C LEU A 180 7.33 -8.72 0.58
N ASN A 181 8.19 -9.05 1.55
CA ASN A 181 9.43 -9.78 1.33
C ASN A 181 9.18 -11.19 0.80
N THR A 182 8.17 -11.88 1.32
CA THR A 182 7.81 -13.23 0.86
C THR A 182 7.35 -13.21 -0.59
N LEU A 183 6.41 -12.33 -0.92
CA LEU A 183 5.92 -12.18 -2.30
C LEU A 183 7.04 -11.72 -3.25
N SER A 184 7.83 -10.71 -2.87
CA SER A 184 8.88 -10.16 -3.74
C SER A 184 9.96 -11.18 -4.04
N THR A 185 10.36 -11.97 -3.04
CA THR A 185 11.36 -13.03 -3.18
C THR A 185 10.85 -14.13 -4.10
N ILE A 186 9.63 -14.64 -3.86
CA ILE A 186 9.05 -15.70 -4.67
C ILE A 186 8.84 -15.24 -6.13
N ASN A 187 8.33 -14.03 -6.33
CA ASN A 187 8.14 -13.45 -7.67
C ASN A 187 9.48 -13.32 -8.41
N SER A 188 10.51 -12.81 -7.74
CA SER A 188 11.83 -12.60 -8.36
C SER A 188 12.51 -13.92 -8.71
N GLU A 189 12.42 -14.93 -7.84
CA GLU A 189 13.08 -16.23 -8.03
C GLU A 189 12.36 -17.13 -9.05
N ASN A 190 11.06 -16.95 -9.26
CA ASN A 190 10.27 -17.76 -10.20
C ASN A 190 9.89 -17.00 -11.48
N GLN A 191 10.45 -15.81 -11.72
CA GLN A 191 10.16 -15.05 -12.92
C GLN A 191 10.55 -15.86 -14.17
N GLY A 192 9.56 -16.13 -15.03
CA GLY A 192 9.76 -16.93 -16.25
C GLY A 192 9.78 -18.45 -16.03
N THR A 193 9.54 -18.93 -14.81
CA THR A 193 9.36 -20.37 -14.54
C THR A 193 8.02 -20.85 -15.10
N ASP A 194 8.04 -21.96 -15.84
CA ASP A 194 6.82 -22.57 -16.38
C ASP A 194 5.81 -22.91 -15.28
N GLY A 195 4.57 -22.47 -15.45
CA GLY A 195 3.48 -22.69 -14.50
C GLY A 195 3.40 -21.67 -13.36
N TYR A 196 4.41 -20.84 -13.17
CA TYR A 196 4.39 -19.76 -12.20
C TYR A 196 3.59 -18.55 -12.71
N ASP A 197 2.79 -17.96 -11.82
CA ASP A 197 2.00 -16.75 -12.09
C ASP A 197 1.87 -15.92 -10.81
N ALA A 198 2.29 -14.66 -10.86
CA ALA A 198 2.33 -13.78 -9.69
C ALA A 198 0.91 -13.41 -9.20
N ASP A 199 -0.06 -13.29 -10.10
CA ASP A 199 -1.45 -12.97 -9.75
C ASP A 199 -2.07 -14.14 -9.00
N LYS A 200 -1.81 -15.39 -9.43
CA LYS A 200 -2.19 -16.58 -8.67
C LYS A 200 -1.57 -16.61 -7.29
N LEU A 201 -0.30 -16.23 -7.14
CA LEU A 201 0.34 -16.19 -5.82
C LEU A 201 -0.30 -15.13 -4.92
N ASN A 202 -0.57 -13.93 -5.43
CA ASN A 202 -1.26 -12.88 -4.68
C ASN A 202 -2.65 -13.31 -4.22
N VAL A 203 -3.42 -13.98 -5.09
CA VAL A 203 -4.75 -14.50 -4.73
C VAL A 203 -4.67 -15.69 -3.78
N ALA A 204 -3.72 -16.61 -3.99
CA ALA A 204 -3.48 -17.72 -3.07
C ALA A 204 -3.15 -17.21 -1.66
N LEU A 205 -2.34 -16.14 -1.56
CA LEU A 205 -2.03 -15.55 -0.27
C LEU A 205 -3.26 -14.91 0.39
N ALA A 206 -4.11 -14.22 -0.38
CA ALA A 206 -5.37 -13.68 0.14
C ALA A 206 -6.31 -14.77 0.68
N ASP A 207 -6.39 -15.92 0.01
CA ASP A 207 -7.16 -17.08 0.49
C ASP A 207 -6.53 -17.74 1.72
N ILE A 208 -5.20 -17.87 1.77
CA ILE A 208 -4.47 -18.36 2.95
C ILE A 208 -4.76 -17.47 4.15
N LYS A 209 -4.67 -16.14 3.99
CA LYS A 209 -4.97 -15.17 5.06
C LYS A 209 -6.41 -15.31 5.56
N SER A 210 -7.36 -15.47 4.64
CA SER A 210 -8.77 -15.66 4.97
C SER A 210 -9.01 -16.95 5.75
N ALA A 211 -8.44 -18.07 5.28
CA ALA A 211 -8.56 -19.37 5.93
C ALA A 211 -7.88 -19.40 7.31
N VAL A 212 -6.73 -18.73 7.46
CA VAL A 212 -6.08 -18.56 8.76
C VAL A 212 -6.93 -17.71 9.70
N ALA A 213 -7.53 -16.63 9.20
CA ALA A 213 -8.42 -15.80 10.00
C ALA A 213 -9.68 -16.56 10.46
N ASP A 214 -10.21 -17.45 9.62
CA ASP A 214 -11.34 -18.33 9.98
C ASP A 214 -10.94 -19.43 10.97
N ALA A 215 -9.73 -19.97 10.87
CA ALA A 215 -9.19 -20.95 11.83
C ALA A 215 -8.94 -20.34 13.21
N GLY A 216 -8.60 -19.04 13.26
CA GLY A 216 -8.36 -18.30 14.50
C GLY A 216 -6.98 -18.54 15.12
N SER A 217 -6.76 -17.98 16.31
CA SER A 217 -5.43 -17.92 16.96
C SER A 217 -4.92 -19.24 17.54
N ASP A 218 -5.78 -20.26 17.66
CA ASP A 218 -5.41 -21.56 18.25
C ASP A 218 -4.83 -22.55 17.21
N VAL A 219 -4.68 -22.12 15.96
CA VAL A 219 -4.15 -22.95 14.88
C VAL A 219 -2.67 -23.27 15.08
N THR A 220 -2.32 -24.54 14.94
CA THR A 220 -0.94 -25.01 15.01
C THR A 220 -0.19 -24.75 13.70
N LYS A 221 1.14 -24.73 13.77
CA LYS A 221 1.97 -24.53 12.58
C LYS A 221 1.79 -25.63 11.51
N ASP A 222 1.43 -26.85 11.92
CA ASP A 222 1.16 -27.94 10.98
C ASP A 222 -0.20 -27.79 10.29
N GLU A 223 -1.22 -27.30 11.01
CA GLU A 223 -2.52 -26.94 10.41
C GLU A 223 -2.37 -25.77 9.43
N VAL A 224 -1.58 -24.74 9.78
CA VAL A 224 -1.24 -23.65 8.86
C VAL A 224 -0.52 -24.20 7.62
N ARG A 225 0.44 -25.10 7.79
CA ARG A 225 1.14 -25.73 6.66
C ARG A 225 0.17 -26.47 5.73
N GLN A 226 -0.84 -27.13 6.29
CA GLN A 226 -1.87 -27.76 5.48
C GLN A 226 -2.70 -26.73 4.70
N ILE A 227 -3.19 -25.68 5.36
CA ILE A 227 -3.92 -24.57 4.69
C ILE A 227 -3.11 -24.03 3.51
N VAL A 228 -1.81 -23.77 3.72
CA VAL A 228 -0.91 -23.29 2.68
C VAL A 228 -0.78 -24.29 1.54
N ASN A 229 -0.50 -25.56 1.83
CA ASN A 229 -0.33 -26.58 0.81
C ASN A 229 -1.60 -26.79 -0.03
N ASP A 230 -2.75 -26.90 0.61
CA ASP A 230 -4.03 -27.13 -0.06
C ASP A 230 -4.41 -25.94 -0.94
N THR A 231 -4.16 -24.72 -0.44
CA THR A 231 -4.38 -23.49 -1.23
C THR A 231 -3.42 -23.43 -2.43
N LEU A 232 -2.12 -23.64 -2.24
CA LEU A 232 -1.16 -23.63 -3.33
C LEU A 232 -1.45 -24.75 -4.37
N GLU A 233 -2.00 -25.88 -3.94
CA GLU A 233 -2.42 -26.96 -4.85
C GLU A 233 -3.63 -26.55 -5.70
N ASN A 234 -4.61 -25.87 -5.10
CA ASN A 234 -5.75 -25.29 -5.81
C ASN A 234 -5.28 -24.32 -6.90
N TYR A 235 -4.34 -23.44 -6.57
CA TYR A 235 -3.76 -22.44 -7.48
C TYR A 235 -2.68 -22.99 -8.42
N LYS A 236 -2.39 -24.30 -8.39
CA LYS A 236 -1.37 -24.96 -9.23
C LYS A 236 0.05 -24.41 -9.03
N LEU A 237 0.35 -23.95 -7.81
CA LEU A 237 1.64 -23.41 -7.40
C LEU A 237 2.45 -24.38 -6.52
N LYS A 238 1.82 -25.39 -5.91
CA LYS A 238 2.48 -26.32 -4.97
C LYS A 238 3.71 -27.03 -5.54
N ASP A 239 3.61 -27.52 -6.79
CA ASP A 239 4.72 -28.21 -7.46
C ASP A 239 5.66 -27.26 -8.23
N VAL A 240 5.32 -25.96 -8.27
CA VAL A 240 6.11 -24.91 -8.92
C VAL A 240 7.05 -24.24 -7.92
N LEU A 241 6.57 -24.01 -6.70
CA LEU A 241 7.31 -23.36 -5.64
C LEU A 241 8.27 -24.34 -4.94
N SER A 242 9.43 -23.84 -4.53
CA SER A 242 10.37 -24.64 -3.73
C SER A 242 9.87 -24.81 -2.30
N ASN A 243 10.35 -25.86 -1.61
CA ASN A 243 10.06 -26.07 -0.19
C ASN A 243 10.43 -24.87 0.70
N ASN A 244 11.49 -24.13 0.34
CA ASN A 244 11.89 -22.92 1.06
C ASN A 244 10.84 -21.82 0.90
N GLN A 245 10.36 -21.60 -0.33
CA GLN A 245 9.32 -20.61 -0.63
C GLN A 245 7.99 -20.96 0.04
N ILE A 246 7.60 -22.24 0.02
CA ILE A 246 6.42 -22.72 0.76
C ILE A 246 6.59 -22.47 2.26
N ASN A 247 7.77 -22.75 2.83
CA ASN A 247 8.04 -22.48 4.25
C ASN A 247 7.99 -20.99 4.60
N MET A 248 8.38 -20.09 3.69
CA MET A 248 8.21 -18.63 3.89
C MET A 248 6.73 -18.28 4.04
N ILE A 249 5.87 -18.80 3.15
CA ILE A 249 4.42 -18.59 3.21
C ILE A 249 3.83 -19.19 4.50
N VAL A 250 4.27 -20.37 4.92
CA VAL A 250 3.84 -21.00 6.18
C VAL A 250 4.22 -20.18 7.40
N ASN A 251 5.45 -19.63 7.43
CA ASN A 251 5.89 -18.79 8.54
C ASN A 251 5.06 -17.50 8.61
N PHE A 252 4.88 -16.82 7.48
CA PHE A 252 4.03 -15.64 7.38
C PHE A 252 2.60 -15.93 7.86
N ALA A 253 1.98 -16.99 7.33
CA ALA A 253 0.61 -17.36 7.67
C ALA A 253 0.47 -17.73 9.17
N PHE A 254 1.49 -18.34 9.77
CA PHE A 254 1.50 -18.65 11.19
C PHE A 254 1.72 -17.40 12.04
N ASN A 255 2.58 -16.47 11.64
CA ASN A 255 2.73 -15.20 12.34
C ASN A 255 1.43 -14.38 12.28
N LEU A 256 0.76 -14.40 11.13
CA LEU A 256 -0.55 -13.77 10.93
C LEU A 256 -1.62 -14.35 11.86
N SER A 257 -1.66 -15.69 12.04
CA SER A 257 -2.65 -16.33 12.92
C SER A 257 -2.52 -15.88 14.37
N ASN A 258 -1.32 -15.47 14.79
CA ASN A 258 -1.05 -14.96 16.13
C ASN A 258 -1.31 -13.44 16.26
N SER A 259 -1.68 -12.75 15.19
CA SER A 259 -1.91 -11.31 15.19
C SER A 259 -3.38 -10.96 15.36
N ASN A 260 -3.62 -9.84 16.05
CA ASN A 260 -4.97 -9.31 16.25
C ASN A 260 -5.67 -8.85 14.98
N ILE A 261 -4.93 -8.68 13.86
CA ILE A 261 -5.51 -8.21 12.60
C ILE A 261 -6.59 -9.16 12.05
N ILE A 262 -6.45 -10.46 12.29
CA ILE A 262 -7.40 -11.48 11.83
C ILE A 262 -8.78 -11.34 12.46
N ASN A 263 -8.85 -10.67 13.63
CA ASN A 263 -10.10 -10.42 14.35
C ASN A 263 -10.87 -9.21 13.81
N SER A 264 -10.28 -8.44 12.89
CA SER A 264 -10.97 -7.31 12.27
C SER A 264 -12.06 -7.81 11.32
N SER A 265 -13.29 -7.35 11.54
CA SER A 265 -14.44 -7.70 10.70
C SER A 265 -14.27 -7.25 9.25
N SER A 266 -13.47 -6.22 9.01
CA SER A 266 -13.21 -5.69 7.68
C SER A 266 -12.04 -6.36 6.96
N PHE A 267 -11.16 -7.06 7.68
CA PHE A 267 -9.97 -7.70 7.10
C PHE A 267 -10.34 -8.70 6.00
N LYS A 268 -11.28 -9.60 6.28
CA LYS A 268 -11.77 -10.58 5.28
C LYS A 268 -12.47 -9.92 4.09
N SER A 269 -13.24 -8.86 4.33
CA SER A 269 -13.92 -8.11 3.25
C SER A 269 -12.91 -7.43 2.32
N ALA A 270 -11.83 -6.88 2.88
CA ALA A 270 -10.74 -6.30 2.12
C ALA A 270 -9.97 -7.35 1.31
N LEU A 271 -9.73 -8.55 1.88
CA LEU A 271 -9.11 -9.68 1.18
C LEU A 271 -10.00 -10.20 0.03
N SER A 272 -11.32 -10.29 0.23
CA SER A 272 -12.25 -10.66 -0.84
C SER A 272 -12.23 -9.64 -1.97
N SER A 273 -12.30 -8.34 -1.64
CA SER A 273 -12.25 -7.25 -2.63
C SER A 273 -10.92 -7.22 -3.40
N LEU A 274 -9.82 -7.60 -2.72
CA LEU A 274 -8.52 -7.78 -3.35
C LEU A 274 -8.54 -8.92 -4.36
N LYS A 275 -8.95 -10.11 -3.93
CA LYS A 275 -9.08 -11.30 -4.77
C LYS A 275 -9.95 -11.04 -5.99
N ASP A 276 -11.14 -10.49 -5.81
CA ASP A 276 -12.10 -10.24 -6.90
C ASP A 276 -11.51 -9.30 -7.95
N SER A 277 -10.80 -8.26 -7.50
CA SER A 277 -10.17 -7.30 -8.39
C SER A 277 -8.98 -7.87 -9.14
N ILE A 278 -8.12 -8.69 -8.50
CA ILE A 278 -7.01 -9.36 -9.20
C ILE A 278 -7.56 -10.35 -10.23
N VAL A 279 -8.53 -11.18 -9.85
CA VAL A 279 -9.17 -12.15 -10.73
C VAL A 279 -9.83 -11.46 -11.92
N SER A 280 -10.52 -10.34 -11.69
CA SER A 280 -11.16 -9.57 -12.76
C SER A 280 -10.12 -9.00 -13.75
N ASN A 281 -8.96 -8.56 -13.26
CA ASN A 281 -7.92 -7.97 -14.10
C ASN A 281 -7.11 -9.01 -14.87
N ALA A 282 -6.78 -10.13 -14.22
CA ALA A 282 -5.92 -11.18 -14.75
C ALA A 282 -6.70 -12.44 -15.19
N GLY A 283 -7.97 -12.28 -15.59
CA GLY A 283 -8.93 -13.39 -15.73
C GLY A 283 -8.47 -14.62 -16.52
N SER A 284 -7.60 -14.46 -17.53
CA SER A 284 -7.02 -15.60 -18.27
C SER A 284 -6.10 -16.48 -17.41
N SER A 285 -5.38 -15.91 -16.46
CA SER A 285 -4.48 -16.62 -15.55
C SER A 285 -5.24 -17.57 -14.62
N PHE A 286 -6.51 -17.30 -14.33
CA PHE A 286 -7.33 -18.09 -13.40
C PHE A 286 -8.18 -19.18 -14.07
N LYS A 287 -8.01 -19.41 -15.38
CA LYS A 287 -8.77 -20.45 -16.09
C LYS A 287 -8.47 -21.84 -15.50
N GLY A 288 -9.51 -22.53 -15.05
CA GLY A 288 -9.40 -23.87 -14.46
C GLY A 288 -8.98 -23.87 -12.98
N ILE A 289 -8.92 -22.71 -12.34
CA ILE A 289 -8.73 -22.57 -10.89
C ILE A 289 -10.10 -22.53 -10.21
N ASN A 290 -10.26 -23.23 -9.08
CA ASN A 290 -11.46 -23.08 -8.27
C ASN A 290 -11.34 -21.83 -7.40
N LEU A 291 -12.00 -20.75 -7.81
CA LEU A 291 -12.00 -19.47 -7.11
C LEU A 291 -12.89 -19.46 -5.85
N ASN A 292 -13.79 -20.43 -5.70
CA ASN A 292 -14.60 -20.60 -4.50
C ASN A 292 -13.97 -21.63 -3.53
N PHE A 293 -12.67 -21.87 -3.67
CA PHE A 293 -11.93 -22.73 -2.77
C PHE A 293 -11.86 -22.12 -1.38
N ASP A 294 -12.15 -22.94 -0.36
CA ASP A 294 -12.10 -22.56 1.04
C ASP A 294 -11.31 -23.62 1.81
N ALA A 295 -10.06 -23.27 2.16
CA ALA A 295 -9.18 -24.14 2.94
C ALA A 295 -9.64 -24.31 4.40
N SER A 296 -10.48 -23.42 4.94
CA SER A 296 -11.00 -23.57 6.31
C SER A 296 -11.96 -24.76 6.41
N ASN A 297 -12.80 -24.97 5.37
CA ASN A 297 -13.66 -26.14 5.25
C ASN A 297 -12.87 -27.44 5.05
N ALA A 298 -11.68 -27.36 4.44
CA ALA A 298 -10.76 -28.48 4.33
C ALA A 298 -10.14 -28.85 5.68
N LEU A 299 -10.02 -27.90 6.62
CA LEU A 299 -9.64 -28.16 8.00
C LEU A 299 -10.79 -28.78 8.82
N GLU A 300 -12.04 -28.34 8.62
CA GLU A 300 -13.22 -28.95 9.28
C GLU A 300 -13.53 -30.36 8.76
N SER A 301 -13.54 -30.55 7.44
CA SER A 301 -13.58 -31.88 6.80
C SER A 301 -12.30 -32.68 7.11
N GLY A 302 -11.20 -31.95 7.30
CA GLY A 302 -9.88 -32.40 7.68
C GLY A 302 -9.81 -32.94 9.10
N LYS A 303 -10.63 -32.50 10.06
CA LYS A 303 -10.67 -33.11 11.40
C LYS A 303 -10.97 -34.61 11.33
N GLY A 304 -11.74 -35.06 10.33
CA GLY A 304 -11.94 -36.49 10.05
C GLY A 304 -10.80 -37.16 9.27
N PHE A 305 -10.19 -36.47 8.31
CA PHE A 305 -9.03 -36.98 7.55
C PHE A 305 -7.73 -37.03 8.38
N LEU A 306 -7.51 -36.04 9.25
CA LEU A 306 -6.38 -35.88 10.17
C LEU A 306 -6.49 -36.79 11.38
N ALA A 307 -7.69 -37.01 11.92
CA ALA A 307 -7.90 -38.09 12.90
C ALA A 307 -7.46 -39.44 12.30
N ASN A 308 -7.83 -39.71 11.04
CA ASN A 308 -7.42 -40.93 10.34
C ASN A 308 -5.92 -40.96 10.00
N LEU A 309 -5.31 -39.85 9.58
CA LEU A 309 -3.88 -39.78 9.25
C LEU A 309 -2.99 -39.86 10.50
N TRP A 310 -3.39 -39.19 11.60
CA TRP A 310 -2.75 -39.34 12.91
C TRP A 310 -2.93 -40.76 13.44
N GLN A 311 -4.10 -41.38 13.28
CA GLN A 311 -4.29 -42.80 13.63
C GLN A 311 -3.35 -43.70 12.83
N VAL A 312 -3.15 -43.45 11.53
CA VAL A 312 -2.21 -44.19 10.68
C VAL A 312 -0.75 -43.99 11.13
N ILE A 313 -0.35 -42.76 11.47
CA ILE A 313 0.99 -42.44 11.99
C ILE A 313 1.22 -43.07 13.37
N VAL A 314 0.28 -42.93 14.30
CA VAL A 314 0.33 -43.53 15.64
C VAL A 314 0.34 -45.06 15.55
N ASN A 315 -0.45 -45.66 14.66
CA ASN A 315 -0.42 -47.11 14.43
C ASN A 315 0.89 -47.57 13.79
N PHE A 316 1.47 -46.77 12.89
CA PHE A 316 2.80 -47.04 12.33
C PHE A 316 3.88 -47.07 13.42
N PHE A 317 3.91 -46.07 14.31
CA PHE A 317 4.89 -46.03 15.40
C PHE A 317 4.61 -47.05 16.52
N ASN A 318 3.36 -47.29 16.88
CA ASN A 318 3.00 -48.34 17.84
C ASN A 318 3.38 -49.73 17.34
N ASN A 319 3.33 -49.98 16.03
CA ASN A 319 3.79 -51.23 15.42
C ASN A 319 5.32 -51.29 15.23
N LEU A 320 5.99 -50.14 15.17
CA LEU A 320 7.45 -50.03 15.09
C LEU A 320 8.13 -50.25 16.44
N PHE A 321 7.46 -49.89 17.55
CA PHE A 321 8.02 -50.00 18.91
C PHE A 321 7.42 -51.14 19.77
N ASN A 322 6.42 -51.87 19.27
CA ASN A 322 5.92 -53.12 19.89
C ASN A 322 6.47 -54.40 19.21
N LYS A 323 7.70 -54.34 18.67
CA LYS A 323 8.50 -55.52 18.31
C LYS A 323 9.84 -55.49 19.01
#